data_AF-A0A9D5WKN3-F1
#
_entry.id   AF-A0A9D5WKN3-F1
#
_cell.length_a   1.000
_cell.length_b   1.000
_cell.length_c   1.000
_cell.angle_alpha   90.00
_cell.angle_beta   90.00
_cell.angle_gamma   90.00
#
_symmetry.space_group_name_H-M   'P 1'
#
loop_
_entity.id
_entity.type
_entity.pdbx_description
1 polymer ?
#
loop_
_entity_poly.entity_id
_entity_poly.type
_entity_poly.pdbx_seq_one_letter_code
_entity_poly.pdbx_strand_id
1 'polypeptide(L)'
;QDLARLCKELRITLIPEIDMPGHSSAFSRAMGFDMQTPEGKATLKELIKELTEALDVPYIHIGTDEVQFTDPHFGPEMTSYIHSLGRKAISWNPGWHYQPGEVDVLQLWSSRGKAHEGIAAVDSRYHYLNHFDYFADIAQLYSSTIYGKPAGDSTLWGAILGIWTDRAPRDTKQVIQENGLYPAMLALAERAWRGGGQGYFTDRHSLCYDPKGGAFQHFREFEQRLLRYKGHFPPEEFPYVQQTQARWLLSAPFPNGGDLGRRFPPEEGLGRTTPPTELPSYSYEGKQYPSQQVAGSGIYLRHAWGDICPGALLDPQPQHTVYATAWVYSEQAQRVGLLFETQNYSRSEQDLAPPQDAWDWRGSRVWVGGRELPPPRWANQHQQKDKELALQNENASARPLIPLQLPRGWTQICIKLPIDRFTSREVRLVKWMFTAALLTPDGRRAAPVRYLAF
;
A
#
# COMPACT_ATOMS: atom_id res chain seq x y z
N GLN A 1 -29.34 -10.89 1.52
CA GLN A 1 -29.62 -12.33 1.37
C GLN A 1 -28.92 -12.94 0.16
N ASP A 2 -29.09 -12.40 -1.06
CA ASP A 2 -28.44 -12.96 -2.26
C ASP A 2 -26.90 -13.04 -2.16
N LEU A 3 -26.25 -12.00 -1.61
CA LEU A 3 -24.81 -12.02 -1.34
C LEU A 3 -24.41 -13.19 -0.42
N ALA A 4 -25.15 -13.43 0.67
CA ALA A 4 -24.85 -14.52 1.60
C ALA A 4 -25.00 -15.90 0.93
N ARG A 5 -26.02 -16.05 0.06
CA ARG A 5 -26.21 -17.27 -0.75
C ARG A 5 -25.02 -17.49 -1.69
N LEU A 6 -24.63 -16.46 -2.43
CA LEU A 6 -23.48 -16.52 -3.34
C LEU A 6 -22.19 -16.86 -2.60
N CYS A 7 -21.92 -16.22 -1.45
CA CYS A 7 -20.77 -16.54 -0.62
C CYS A 7 -20.76 -18.02 -0.21
N LYS A 8 -21.90 -18.57 0.23
CA LYS A 8 -22.03 -19.98 0.60
C LYS A 8 -21.78 -20.94 -0.57
N GLU A 9 -22.32 -20.63 -1.75
CA GLU A 9 -22.07 -21.39 -2.99
C GLU A 9 -20.58 -21.39 -3.36
N LEU A 10 -19.90 -20.26 -3.15
CA LEU A 10 -18.47 -20.09 -3.41
C LEU A 10 -17.55 -20.54 -2.26
N ARG A 11 -18.10 -21.11 -1.19
CA ARG A 11 -17.35 -21.51 0.03
C ARG A 11 -16.61 -20.35 0.71
N ILE A 12 -17.20 -19.16 0.65
CA ILE A 12 -16.76 -17.94 1.31
C ILE A 12 -17.65 -17.72 2.54
N THR A 13 -17.05 -17.50 3.70
CA THR A 13 -17.80 -17.09 4.90
C THR A 13 -18.02 -15.59 4.87
N LEU A 14 -19.28 -15.17 4.79
CA LEU A 14 -19.66 -13.76 4.96
C LEU A 14 -19.65 -13.39 6.45
N ILE A 15 -18.96 -12.32 6.79
CA ILE A 15 -18.91 -11.74 8.15
C ILE A 15 -19.47 -10.33 8.06
N PRO A 16 -20.73 -10.09 8.40
CA PRO A 16 -21.27 -8.74 8.46
C PRO A 16 -20.72 -7.98 9.67
N GLU A 17 -20.53 -6.68 9.49
CA GLU A 17 -20.14 -5.76 10.55
C GLU A 17 -21.25 -4.73 10.81
N ILE A 18 -21.59 -4.55 12.08
CA ILE A 18 -22.29 -3.37 12.58
C ILE A 18 -21.38 -2.81 13.66
N ASP A 19 -20.60 -1.80 13.31
CA ASP A 19 -19.69 -1.19 14.26
C ASP A 19 -20.45 -0.48 15.38
N MET A 20 -20.04 -0.75 16.62
CA MET A 20 -20.67 -0.25 17.81
C MET A 20 -19.68 -0.19 18.99
N PRO A 21 -19.78 0.83 19.86
CA PRO A 21 -20.54 2.06 19.71
C PRO A 21 -19.78 3.10 18.85
N GLY A 22 -18.64 2.71 18.28
CA GLY A 22 -17.85 3.50 17.35
C GLY A 22 -18.59 3.77 16.04
N HIS A 23 -18.07 4.74 15.28
CA HIS A 23 -18.57 5.11 13.95
C HIS A 23 -20.11 5.28 13.84
N SER A 24 -20.74 5.70 14.93
CA SER A 24 -22.20 5.63 15.15
C SER A 24 -22.99 6.87 14.72
N SER A 25 -22.36 7.83 14.05
CA SER A 25 -22.99 9.12 13.68
C SER A 25 -24.22 8.97 12.77
N ALA A 26 -24.29 7.92 11.95
CA ALA A 26 -25.49 7.62 11.16
C ALA A 26 -26.65 7.13 12.05
N PHE A 27 -26.35 6.23 13.00
CA PHE A 27 -27.31 5.71 13.97
C PHE A 27 -27.87 6.82 14.84
N SER A 28 -27.02 7.62 15.50
CA SER A 28 -27.48 8.64 16.45
C SER A 28 -28.36 9.70 15.79
N ARG A 29 -28.08 10.03 14.52
CA ARG A 29 -28.90 10.96 13.72
C ARG A 29 -30.27 10.38 13.38
N ALA A 30 -30.35 9.08 13.08
CA ALA A 30 -31.58 8.41 12.72
C ALA A 30 -32.48 8.14 13.94
N MET A 31 -31.87 7.67 15.04
CA MET A 31 -32.59 7.22 16.23
C MET A 31 -32.83 8.33 17.25
N GLY A 32 -32.00 9.38 17.25
CA GLY A 32 -32.08 10.49 18.21
C GLY A 32 -31.44 10.21 19.57
N PHE A 33 -30.74 9.09 19.74
CA PHE A 33 -30.01 8.71 20.95
C PHE A 33 -28.71 7.96 20.62
N ASP A 34 -27.78 7.95 21.58
CA ASP A 34 -26.48 7.29 21.43
C ASP A 34 -26.59 5.76 21.58
N MET A 35 -25.73 5.00 20.90
CA MET A 35 -25.68 3.54 20.96
C MET A 35 -25.48 2.98 22.37
N GLN A 36 -24.78 3.71 23.26
CA GLN A 36 -24.49 3.28 24.63
C GLN A 36 -25.63 3.54 25.62
N THR A 37 -26.70 4.23 25.20
CA THR A 37 -27.91 4.41 26.03
C THR A 37 -28.70 3.11 26.16
N PRO A 38 -29.58 2.97 27.17
CA PRO A 38 -30.49 1.82 27.27
C PRO A 38 -31.31 1.60 25.99
N GLU A 39 -31.83 2.68 25.39
CA GLU A 39 -32.58 2.67 24.13
C GLU A 39 -31.69 2.30 22.95
N GLY A 40 -30.45 2.80 22.93
CA GLY A 40 -29.40 2.47 21.97
C GLY A 40 -29.10 0.98 21.94
N LYS A 41 -28.78 0.39 23.10
CA LYS A 41 -28.50 -1.04 23.23
C LYS A 41 -29.71 -1.90 22.88
N ALA A 42 -30.92 -1.50 23.28
CA ALA A 42 -32.15 -2.21 22.90
C ALA A 42 -32.32 -2.22 21.37
N THR A 43 -32.11 -1.08 20.70
CA THR A 43 -32.18 -0.98 19.24
C THR A 43 -31.12 -1.84 18.56
N LEU A 44 -29.87 -1.79 19.04
CA LEU A 44 -28.78 -2.62 18.48
C LEU A 44 -29.08 -4.12 18.59
N LYS A 45 -29.65 -4.57 19.71
CA LYS A 45 -30.04 -5.97 19.90
C LYS A 45 -31.12 -6.39 18.88
N GLU A 46 -32.13 -5.57 18.64
CA GLU A 46 -33.12 -5.86 17.60
C GLU A 46 -32.49 -5.88 16.20
N LEU A 47 -31.59 -4.94 15.87
CA LEU A 47 -30.87 -4.94 14.59
C LEU A 47 -30.02 -6.20 14.38
N ILE A 48 -29.30 -6.65 15.43
CA ILE A 48 -28.52 -7.91 15.40
C ILE A 48 -29.46 -9.11 15.21
N LYS A 49 -30.57 -9.15 15.94
CA LYS A 49 -31.54 -10.23 15.81
C LYS A 49 -32.09 -10.32 14.38
N GLU A 50 -32.56 -9.20 13.82
CA GLU A 50 -33.01 -9.12 12.43
C GLU A 50 -31.94 -9.60 11.45
N LEU A 51 -30.69 -9.17 11.63
CA LEU A 51 -29.56 -9.62 10.81
C LEU A 51 -29.37 -11.13 10.86
N THR A 52 -29.42 -11.73 12.06
CA THR A 52 -29.21 -13.18 12.26
C THR A 52 -30.38 -14.06 11.83
N GLU A 53 -31.60 -13.51 11.84
CA GLU A 53 -32.79 -14.16 11.27
C GLU A 53 -32.78 -14.08 9.74
N ALA A 54 -32.29 -12.97 9.19
CA ALA A 54 -32.23 -12.75 7.75
C ALA A 54 -31.07 -13.48 7.06
N LEU A 55 -29.93 -13.66 7.74
CA LEU A 55 -28.70 -14.21 7.17
C LEU A 55 -28.17 -15.41 7.98
N ASP A 56 -27.91 -16.52 7.28
CA ASP A 56 -27.20 -17.69 7.81
C ASP A 56 -25.68 -17.43 7.82
N VAL A 57 -25.21 -16.66 8.79
CA VAL A 57 -23.79 -16.30 8.99
C VAL A 57 -23.31 -16.73 10.38
N PRO A 58 -22.11 -17.31 10.52
CA PRO A 58 -21.63 -17.83 11.80
C PRO A 58 -21.00 -16.79 12.74
N TYR A 59 -20.54 -15.66 12.17
CA TYR A 59 -19.88 -14.58 12.91
C TYR A 59 -20.59 -13.25 12.68
N ILE A 60 -20.60 -12.40 13.69
CA ILE A 60 -20.99 -10.98 13.61
C ILE A 60 -19.79 -10.14 14.09
N HIS A 61 -19.34 -9.20 13.28
CA HIS A 61 -18.34 -8.22 13.68
C HIS A 61 -19.04 -7.02 14.33
N ILE A 62 -18.62 -6.64 15.54
CA ILE A 62 -19.21 -5.53 16.30
C ILE A 62 -18.33 -4.29 16.35
N GLY A 63 -17.19 -4.31 15.68
CA GLY A 63 -16.31 -3.15 15.55
C GLY A 63 -15.63 -2.81 16.88
N THR A 64 -16.07 -1.75 17.55
CA THR A 64 -15.63 -1.22 18.87
C THR A 64 -14.44 -0.25 18.85
N ASP A 65 -13.98 0.16 17.67
CA ASP A 65 -12.85 1.06 17.52
C ASP A 65 -13.23 2.55 17.66
N GLU A 66 -12.20 3.38 17.84
CA GLU A 66 -12.24 4.85 17.76
C GLU A 66 -13.32 5.56 18.61
N VAL A 67 -13.74 4.95 19.72
CA VAL A 67 -14.79 5.48 20.60
C VAL A 67 -14.37 5.50 22.07
N GLN A 68 -14.94 6.45 22.82
CA GLN A 68 -14.88 6.44 24.27
C GLN A 68 -16.08 5.68 24.84
N PHE A 69 -15.80 4.67 25.65
CA PHE A 69 -16.83 3.92 26.35
C PHE A 69 -17.28 4.65 27.62
N THR A 70 -18.58 4.95 27.70
CA THR A 70 -19.24 5.48 28.88
C THR A 70 -19.99 4.40 29.65
N ASP A 71 -20.37 3.32 28.98
CA ASP A 71 -20.94 2.12 29.62
C ASP A 71 -19.86 1.04 29.77
N PRO A 72 -19.42 0.70 31.00
CA PRO A 72 -18.38 -0.30 31.26
C PRO A 72 -18.84 -1.75 31.01
N HIS A 73 -20.10 -1.98 30.64
CA HIS A 73 -20.60 -3.32 30.30
C HIS A 73 -20.95 -3.49 28.82
N PHE A 74 -20.76 -2.45 28.00
CA PHE A 74 -21.22 -2.46 26.60
C PHE A 74 -20.69 -3.65 25.81
N GLY A 75 -19.36 -3.85 25.79
CA GLY A 75 -18.72 -4.93 25.03
C GLY A 75 -19.25 -6.31 25.42
N PRO A 76 -19.15 -6.74 26.70
CA PRO A 76 -19.61 -8.05 27.16
C PRO A 76 -21.12 -8.25 27.00
N GLU A 77 -21.93 -7.18 27.15
CA GLU A 77 -23.38 -7.26 26.97
C GLU A 77 -23.75 -7.59 25.51
N MET A 78 -23.12 -6.90 24.54
CA MET A 78 -23.39 -7.12 23.12
C MET A 78 -22.88 -8.48 22.64
N THR A 79 -21.70 -8.92 23.09
CA THR A 79 -21.19 -10.25 22.73
C THR A 79 -22.02 -11.38 23.34
N SER A 80 -22.43 -11.25 24.61
CA SER A 80 -23.33 -12.23 25.26
C SER A 80 -24.65 -12.37 24.51
N TYR A 81 -25.19 -11.25 24.00
CA TYR A 81 -26.41 -11.28 23.20
C TYR A 81 -26.21 -12.02 21.88
N ILE A 82 -25.12 -11.77 21.16
CA ILE A 82 -24.75 -12.50 19.93
C ILE A 82 -24.61 -14.00 20.21
N HIS A 83 -23.97 -14.38 21.32
CA HIS A 83 -23.86 -15.77 21.75
C HIS A 83 -25.22 -16.41 22.03
N SER A 84 -26.16 -15.67 22.62
CA SER A 84 -27.52 -16.15 22.90
C SER A 84 -28.32 -16.47 21.64
N LEU A 85 -27.97 -15.84 20.51
CA LEU A 85 -28.51 -16.12 19.18
C LEU A 85 -27.76 -17.27 18.47
N GLY A 86 -26.83 -17.93 19.15
CA GLY A 86 -26.04 -19.04 18.60
C GLY A 86 -25.03 -18.59 17.55
N ARG A 87 -24.50 -17.37 17.65
CA ARG A 87 -23.48 -16.78 16.76
C ARG A 87 -22.23 -16.43 17.54
N LYS A 88 -21.13 -16.21 16.82
CA LYS A 88 -19.83 -15.82 17.39
C LYS A 88 -19.55 -14.34 17.13
N ALA A 89 -18.84 -13.68 18.04
CA ALA A 89 -18.52 -12.26 17.94
C ALA A 89 -17.06 -12.03 17.53
N ILE A 90 -16.85 -11.09 16.61
CA ILE A 90 -15.53 -10.56 16.24
C ILE A 90 -15.49 -9.07 16.60
N SER A 91 -14.36 -8.59 17.08
CA SER A 91 -14.17 -7.19 17.46
C SER A 91 -12.81 -6.67 17.00
N TRP A 92 -12.73 -5.39 16.66
CA TRP A 92 -11.46 -4.72 16.39
C TRP A 92 -10.54 -4.70 17.61
N ASN A 93 -9.24 -4.76 17.35
CA ASN A 93 -8.19 -4.49 18.31
C ASN A 93 -7.11 -3.57 17.71
N PRO A 94 -6.84 -2.38 18.30
CA PRO A 94 -7.48 -1.82 19.50
C PRO A 94 -8.98 -1.54 19.31
N GLY A 95 -9.71 -1.64 20.41
CA GLY A 95 -11.16 -1.51 20.51
C GLY A 95 -11.56 -1.74 21.97
N TRP A 96 -12.64 -2.47 22.22
CA TRP A 96 -12.97 -2.91 23.59
C TRP A 96 -11.91 -3.88 24.16
N HIS A 97 -11.71 -3.84 25.49
CA HIS A 97 -10.79 -4.74 26.19
C HIS A 97 -11.53 -5.95 26.78
N TYR A 98 -11.45 -7.08 26.08
CA TYR A 98 -12.13 -8.32 26.47
C TYR A 98 -11.27 -9.24 27.36
N GLN A 99 -11.93 -9.95 28.27
CA GLN A 99 -11.42 -11.12 28.96
C GLN A 99 -11.58 -12.39 28.08
N PRO A 100 -10.77 -13.44 28.30
CA PRO A 100 -10.94 -14.71 27.61
C PRO A 100 -12.36 -15.27 27.77
N GLY A 101 -12.98 -15.63 26.65
CA GLY A 101 -14.36 -16.12 26.59
C GLY A 101 -15.44 -15.06 26.38
N GLU A 102 -15.12 -13.76 26.55
CA GLU A 102 -16.11 -12.69 26.29
C GLU A 102 -16.30 -12.39 24.79
N VAL A 103 -15.29 -12.66 23.97
CA VAL A 103 -15.32 -12.50 22.51
C VAL A 103 -14.62 -13.69 21.85
N ASP A 104 -15.05 -14.08 20.66
CA ASP A 104 -14.48 -15.22 19.96
C ASP A 104 -13.17 -14.87 19.25
N VAL A 105 -13.11 -13.68 18.63
CA VAL A 105 -11.97 -13.27 17.80
C VAL A 105 -11.70 -11.76 17.90
N LEU A 106 -10.41 -11.41 17.91
CA LEU A 106 -9.94 -10.04 17.74
C LEU A 106 -9.39 -9.83 16.32
N GLN A 107 -9.90 -8.84 15.61
CA GLN A 107 -9.31 -8.38 14.35
C GLN A 107 -8.29 -7.27 14.63
N LEU A 108 -7.01 -7.60 14.46
CA LEU A 108 -5.91 -6.69 14.77
C LEU A 108 -5.70 -5.72 13.60
N TRP A 109 -5.84 -4.42 13.80
CA TRP A 109 -5.87 -3.49 12.66
C TRP A 109 -4.89 -2.33 12.73
N SER A 110 -4.62 -1.80 13.91
CA SER A 110 -3.65 -0.72 14.09
C SER A 110 -2.27 -1.27 14.41
N SER A 111 -1.21 -0.46 14.25
CA SER A 111 0.15 -0.83 14.67
C SER A 111 0.26 -1.23 16.14
N ARG A 112 -0.71 -0.80 16.98
CA ARG A 112 -0.82 -1.14 18.40
C ARG A 112 -1.58 -2.43 18.68
N GLY A 113 -2.25 -3.01 17.67
CA GLY A 113 -3.04 -4.22 17.82
C GLY A 113 -2.17 -5.42 18.20
N LYS A 114 -2.63 -6.20 19.19
CA LYS A 114 -1.94 -7.37 19.72
C LYS A 114 -2.94 -8.49 19.96
N ALA A 115 -2.55 -9.70 19.59
CA ALA A 115 -3.25 -10.91 20.03
C ALA A 115 -3.21 -10.98 21.56
N HIS A 116 -4.34 -11.38 22.16
CA HIS A 116 -4.47 -11.58 23.60
C HIS A 116 -4.43 -13.07 23.91
N GLU A 117 -3.83 -13.44 25.03
CA GLU A 117 -3.80 -14.83 25.47
C GLU A 117 -5.24 -15.34 25.70
N GLY A 118 -5.56 -16.52 25.17
CA GLY A 118 -6.87 -17.14 25.31
C GLY A 118 -7.97 -16.59 24.38
N ILE A 119 -7.67 -15.61 23.52
CA ILE A 119 -8.62 -15.07 22.52
C ILE A 119 -8.02 -15.25 21.13
N ALA A 120 -8.81 -15.77 20.18
CA ALA A 120 -8.32 -15.89 18.82
C ALA A 120 -8.10 -14.52 18.17
N ALA A 121 -7.23 -14.44 17.17
CA ALA A 121 -6.89 -13.22 16.47
C ALA A 121 -6.71 -13.45 14.97
N VAL A 122 -7.08 -12.43 14.18
CA VAL A 122 -6.81 -12.35 12.75
C VAL A 122 -6.08 -11.03 12.44
N ASP A 123 -5.01 -11.10 11.66
CA ASP A 123 -4.10 -9.97 11.45
C ASP A 123 -4.48 -9.14 10.22
N SER A 124 -4.83 -7.88 10.45
CA SER A 124 -5.09 -6.88 9.42
C SER A 124 -4.12 -5.70 9.52
N ARG A 125 -3.12 -5.78 10.40
CA ARG A 125 -2.19 -4.66 10.64
C ARG A 125 -1.28 -4.52 9.43
N TYR A 126 -1.14 -3.28 8.94
CA TYR A 126 -0.37 -2.97 7.73
C TYR A 126 -0.93 -3.63 6.45
N HIS A 127 -2.17 -4.14 6.47
CA HIS A 127 -2.84 -4.79 5.33
C HIS A 127 -3.92 -3.90 4.69
N TYR A 128 -3.83 -2.58 4.88
CA TYR A 128 -4.78 -1.62 4.34
C TYR A 128 -4.29 -1.10 2.98
N LEU A 129 -4.92 -1.59 1.92
CA LEU A 129 -4.48 -1.33 0.54
C LEU A 129 -4.65 0.14 0.13
N ASN A 130 -5.46 0.89 0.87
CA ASN A 130 -5.62 2.33 0.77
C ASN A 130 -4.31 3.11 0.77
N HIS A 131 -3.26 2.55 1.37
CA HIS A 131 -1.95 3.18 1.49
C HIS A 131 -0.90 2.52 0.61
N PHE A 132 -1.23 1.49 -0.17
CA PHE A 132 -0.25 0.71 -0.89
C PHE A 132 0.20 1.39 -2.19
N ASP A 133 1.50 1.33 -2.44
CA ASP A 133 2.10 1.38 -3.78
C ASP A 133 1.88 0.04 -4.50
N TYR A 134 1.82 0.10 -5.83
CA TYR A 134 1.54 -1.04 -6.70
C TYR A 134 2.61 -2.11 -6.75
N PHE A 135 3.83 -1.78 -6.36
CA PHE A 135 4.98 -2.62 -6.59
C PHE A 135 5.67 -2.98 -5.28
N ALA A 136 6.03 -1.97 -4.50
CA ALA A 136 6.76 -2.15 -3.25
C ALA A 136 5.92 -2.95 -2.23
N ASP A 137 4.67 -2.52 -2.00
CA ASP A 137 3.85 -3.08 -0.94
C ASP A 137 3.28 -4.45 -1.29
N ILE A 138 3.05 -4.76 -2.58
CA ILE A 138 2.65 -6.11 -3.01
C ILE A 138 3.78 -7.11 -2.79
N ALA A 139 5.02 -6.70 -3.10
CA ALA A 139 6.19 -7.54 -2.86
C ALA A 139 6.42 -7.78 -1.37
N GLN A 140 6.31 -6.72 -0.56
CA GLN A 140 6.46 -6.81 0.88
C GLN A 140 5.32 -7.60 1.54
N LEU A 141 4.08 -7.45 1.08
CA LEU A 141 2.92 -8.23 1.54
C LEU A 141 3.14 -9.73 1.29
N TYR A 142 3.61 -10.12 0.11
CA TYR A 142 3.98 -11.51 -0.15
C TYR A 142 5.12 -11.97 0.77
N SER A 143 6.14 -11.14 0.97
CA SER A 143 7.33 -11.52 1.73
C SER A 143 7.09 -11.59 3.24
N SER A 144 6.11 -10.85 3.74
CA SER A 144 5.84 -10.73 5.17
C SER A 144 5.30 -12.02 5.77
N THR A 145 5.67 -12.32 7.01
CA THR A 145 4.96 -13.27 7.86
C THR A 145 3.58 -12.71 8.26
N ILE A 146 2.68 -13.56 8.74
CA ILE A 146 1.41 -13.10 9.35
C ILE A 146 1.62 -13.00 10.85
N TYR A 147 1.33 -11.82 11.43
CA TYR A 147 1.53 -11.53 12.85
C TYR A 147 2.95 -11.80 13.37
N GLY A 148 3.95 -11.73 12.51
CA GLY A 148 5.34 -12.08 12.88
C GLY A 148 5.57 -13.57 13.10
N LYS A 149 4.62 -14.44 12.74
CA LYS A 149 4.70 -15.89 12.94
C LYS A 149 4.86 -16.63 11.60
N PRO A 150 5.66 -17.71 11.56
CA PRO A 150 5.85 -18.50 10.35
C PRO A 150 4.64 -19.39 10.02
N ALA A 151 3.73 -19.62 10.96
CA ALA A 151 2.50 -20.38 10.75
C ALA A 151 1.42 -19.90 11.73
N GLY A 152 0.16 -20.11 11.37
CA GLY A 152 -0.97 -19.97 12.30
C GLY A 152 -1.03 -21.11 13.31
N ASP A 153 -1.87 -20.94 14.32
CA ASP A 153 -2.15 -21.91 15.36
C ASP A 153 -3.64 -21.83 15.78
N SER A 154 -4.02 -22.45 16.89
CA SER A 154 -5.42 -22.46 17.36
C SER A 154 -5.96 -21.06 17.71
N THR A 155 -5.09 -20.09 18.00
CA THR A 155 -5.47 -18.72 18.37
C THR A 155 -5.05 -17.69 17.33
N LEU A 156 -4.16 -17.99 16.39
CA LEU A 156 -3.83 -17.11 15.27
C LEU A 156 -4.39 -17.66 13.96
N TRP A 157 -5.53 -17.12 13.51
CA TRP A 157 -6.32 -17.70 12.44
C TRP A 157 -5.85 -17.33 11.03
N GLY A 158 -5.13 -16.22 10.87
CA GLY A 158 -4.66 -15.77 9.56
C GLY A 158 -4.67 -14.25 9.43
N ALA A 159 -5.04 -13.75 8.26
CA ALA A 159 -4.99 -12.33 7.93
C ALA A 159 -6.19 -11.88 7.08
N ILE A 160 -6.52 -10.59 7.17
CA ILE A 160 -7.54 -9.92 6.35
C ILE A 160 -6.92 -8.71 5.65
N LEU A 161 -7.24 -8.51 4.37
CA LEU A 161 -6.94 -7.28 3.63
C LEU A 161 -8.07 -6.27 3.84
N GLY A 162 -7.73 -5.03 4.16
CA GLY A 162 -8.68 -3.93 4.30
C GLY A 162 -8.69 -3.04 3.07
N ILE A 163 -9.88 -2.70 2.58
CA ILE A 163 -10.11 -1.57 1.69
C ILE A 163 -11.20 -0.71 2.31
N TRP A 164 -10.84 0.52 2.66
CA TRP A 164 -11.76 1.54 3.13
C TRP A 164 -12.14 2.47 1.98
N THR A 165 -13.33 3.06 2.04
CA THR A 165 -13.77 4.08 1.07
C THR A 165 -13.93 5.42 1.77
N ASP A 166 -12.96 5.81 2.61
CA ASP A 166 -13.02 7.09 3.35
C ASP A 166 -13.02 8.29 2.42
N ARG A 167 -12.31 8.18 1.30
CA ARG A 167 -12.42 9.13 0.20
C ARG A 167 -13.40 8.56 -0.82
N ALA A 168 -14.38 9.37 -1.20
CA ALA A 168 -15.41 8.97 -2.15
C ALA A 168 -14.77 8.49 -3.46
N PRO A 169 -14.99 7.22 -3.87
CA PRO A 169 -14.56 6.75 -5.17
C PRO A 169 -15.53 7.24 -6.26
N ARG A 170 -15.04 7.39 -7.48
CA ARG A 170 -15.88 7.59 -8.68
C ARG A 170 -16.80 6.40 -8.92
N ASP A 171 -16.24 5.20 -8.81
CA ASP A 171 -16.91 3.92 -9.04
C ASP A 171 -16.12 2.76 -8.41
N THR A 172 -16.72 1.56 -8.43
CA THR A 172 -16.08 0.34 -7.93
C THR A 172 -14.81 -0.04 -8.70
N LYS A 173 -14.73 0.29 -10.00
CA LYS A 173 -13.57 -0.01 -10.83
C LYS A 173 -12.35 0.76 -10.34
N GLN A 174 -12.52 2.02 -9.94
CA GLN A 174 -11.49 2.81 -9.30
C GLN A 174 -11.01 2.16 -8.00
N VAL A 175 -11.92 1.65 -7.16
CA VAL A 175 -11.54 0.98 -5.91
C VAL A 175 -10.64 -0.23 -6.18
N ILE A 176 -11.00 -1.06 -7.16
CA ILE A 176 -10.22 -2.25 -7.56
C ILE A 176 -8.85 -1.81 -8.12
N GLN A 177 -8.88 -0.89 -9.07
CA GLN A 177 -7.70 -0.41 -9.78
C GLN A 177 -6.74 0.25 -8.82
N GLU A 178 -7.15 1.34 -8.16
CA GLU A 178 -6.33 2.21 -7.32
C GLU A 178 -5.72 1.54 -6.10
N ASN A 179 -6.31 0.46 -5.61
CA ASN A 179 -5.78 -0.32 -4.49
C ASN A 179 -5.00 -1.57 -4.92
N GLY A 180 -4.94 -1.89 -6.21
CA GLY A 180 -4.30 -3.12 -6.67
C GLY A 180 -4.91 -4.37 -6.02
N LEU A 181 -6.24 -4.41 -5.88
CA LEU A 181 -6.96 -5.39 -5.08
C LEU A 181 -6.55 -6.83 -5.42
N TYR A 182 -6.65 -7.22 -6.70
CA TYR A 182 -6.38 -8.60 -7.11
C TYR A 182 -4.92 -9.04 -6.95
N PRO A 183 -3.89 -8.27 -7.36
CA PRO A 183 -2.51 -8.67 -7.10
C PRO A 183 -2.18 -8.73 -5.60
N ALA A 184 -2.71 -7.81 -4.78
CA ALA A 184 -2.53 -7.87 -3.33
C ALA A 184 -3.24 -9.09 -2.70
N MET A 185 -4.47 -9.39 -3.14
CA MET A 185 -5.23 -10.56 -2.72
C MET A 185 -4.47 -11.85 -2.99
N LEU A 186 -3.90 -12.02 -4.18
CA LEU A 186 -3.12 -13.20 -4.52
C LEU A 186 -1.81 -13.30 -3.71
N ALA A 187 -1.14 -12.16 -3.46
CA ALA A 187 0.06 -12.10 -2.63
C ALA A 187 -0.23 -12.56 -1.19
N LEU A 188 -1.28 -12.03 -0.55
CA LEU A 188 -1.66 -12.46 0.79
C LEU A 188 -2.18 -13.89 0.81
N ALA A 189 -3.03 -14.29 -0.16
CA ALA A 189 -3.59 -15.63 -0.21
C ALA A 189 -2.49 -16.70 -0.26
N GLU A 190 -1.45 -16.48 -1.05
CA GLU A 190 -0.32 -17.40 -1.08
C GLU A 190 0.44 -17.45 0.25
N ARG A 191 0.72 -16.30 0.84
CA ARG A 191 1.42 -16.24 2.13
C ARG A 191 0.60 -16.91 3.24
N ALA A 192 -0.69 -16.62 3.31
CA ALA A 192 -1.61 -17.20 4.29
C ALA A 192 -1.74 -18.71 4.13
N TRP A 193 -1.78 -19.20 2.89
CA TRP A 193 -1.91 -20.63 2.61
C TRP A 193 -0.62 -21.42 2.87
N ARG A 194 0.53 -20.89 2.44
CA ARG A 194 1.83 -21.59 2.57
C ARG A 194 2.50 -21.40 3.91
N GLY A 195 2.17 -20.34 4.66
CA GLY A 195 2.95 -19.89 5.79
C GLY A 195 4.34 -19.38 5.39
N GLY A 196 5.21 -19.17 6.37
CA GLY A 196 6.57 -18.66 6.22
C GLY A 196 6.62 -17.14 6.00
N GLY A 197 7.69 -16.68 5.35
CA GLY A 197 7.97 -15.27 5.10
C GLY A 197 9.43 -14.95 5.40
N GLN A 198 9.83 -13.69 5.26
CA GLN A 198 11.17 -13.18 5.56
C GLN A 198 11.07 -12.04 6.59
N GLY A 199 10.36 -12.26 7.69
CA GLY A 199 10.09 -11.22 8.69
C GLY A 199 8.73 -10.55 8.48
N TYR A 200 8.27 -9.77 9.46
CA TYR A 200 6.97 -9.08 9.40
C TYR A 200 7.04 -7.79 8.55
N PHE A 201 5.91 -7.13 8.30
CA PHE A 201 5.87 -5.88 7.51
C PHE A 201 6.72 -4.75 8.11
N THR A 202 6.98 -4.79 9.42
CA THR A 202 7.86 -3.86 10.14
C THR A 202 9.33 -4.30 10.17
N ASP A 203 9.65 -5.46 9.60
CA ASP A 203 10.99 -6.03 9.56
C ASP A 203 11.65 -5.73 8.21
N ARG A 204 12.89 -5.24 8.24
CA ARG A 204 13.66 -4.92 7.04
C ARG A 204 13.95 -6.15 6.17
N HIS A 205 14.01 -7.34 6.77
CA HIS A 205 14.18 -8.58 6.02
C HIS A 205 13.01 -8.87 5.06
N SER A 206 11.82 -8.26 5.29
CA SER A 206 10.65 -8.43 4.42
C SER A 206 10.78 -7.67 3.10
N LEU A 207 11.70 -6.69 3.01
CA LEU A 207 11.87 -5.85 1.83
C LEU A 207 12.45 -6.64 0.64
N CYS A 208 11.79 -6.54 -0.50
CA CYS A 208 12.16 -7.24 -1.74
C CYS A 208 12.97 -6.35 -2.71
N TYR A 209 13.84 -5.46 -2.22
CA TYR A 209 14.61 -4.56 -3.10
C TYR A 209 16.05 -5.04 -3.37
N ASP A 210 16.62 -5.92 -2.53
CA ASP A 210 17.99 -6.41 -2.73
C ASP A 210 17.97 -7.60 -3.70
N PRO A 211 18.53 -7.48 -4.92
CA PRO A 211 18.54 -8.57 -5.89
C PRO A 211 19.28 -9.83 -5.40
N LYS A 212 20.12 -9.73 -4.37
CA LYS A 212 20.85 -10.87 -3.77
C LYS A 212 20.12 -11.46 -2.55
N GLY A 213 19.12 -10.76 -2.01
CA GLY A 213 18.40 -11.15 -0.80
C GLY A 213 17.40 -12.29 -1.01
N GLY A 214 17.20 -13.12 0.01
CA GLY A 214 16.24 -14.24 -0.01
C GLY A 214 14.80 -13.80 -0.30
N ALA A 215 14.36 -12.70 0.31
CA ALA A 215 13.04 -12.09 0.06
C ALA A 215 12.81 -11.78 -1.42
N PHE A 216 13.80 -11.18 -2.09
CA PHE A 216 13.73 -10.90 -3.52
C PHE A 216 13.68 -12.17 -4.36
N GLN A 217 14.52 -13.17 -4.05
CA GLN A 217 14.57 -14.42 -4.82
C GLN A 217 13.24 -15.18 -4.74
N HIS A 218 12.62 -15.25 -3.56
CA HIS A 218 11.30 -15.85 -3.38
C HIS A 218 10.21 -15.04 -4.08
N PHE A 219 10.26 -13.71 -4.01
CA PHE A 219 9.28 -12.87 -4.70
C PHE A 219 9.40 -12.98 -6.22
N ARG A 220 10.62 -13.08 -6.77
CA ARG A 220 10.85 -13.29 -8.21
C ARG A 220 10.23 -14.59 -8.72
N GLU A 221 10.29 -15.65 -7.93
CA GLU A 221 9.63 -16.92 -8.26
C GLU A 221 8.10 -16.79 -8.20
N PHE A 222 7.58 -16.17 -7.13
CA PHE A 222 6.15 -15.88 -7.00
C PHE A 222 5.61 -14.97 -8.12
N GLU A 223 6.36 -13.95 -8.52
CA GLU A 223 5.96 -13.00 -9.56
C GLU A 223 5.65 -13.72 -10.89
N GLN A 224 6.39 -14.76 -11.23
CA GLN A 224 6.09 -15.57 -12.43
C GLN A 224 4.72 -16.22 -12.34
N ARG A 225 4.34 -16.71 -11.15
CA ARG A 225 3.04 -17.32 -10.89
C ARG A 225 1.94 -16.25 -10.83
N LEU A 226 2.19 -15.12 -10.19
CA LEU A 226 1.29 -13.96 -10.17
C LEU A 226 0.93 -13.50 -11.59
N LEU A 227 1.93 -13.37 -12.48
CA LEU A 227 1.74 -12.96 -13.86
C LEU A 227 1.05 -14.04 -14.71
N ARG A 228 1.21 -15.32 -14.38
CA ARG A 228 0.40 -16.38 -14.99
C ARG A 228 -1.07 -16.24 -14.60
N TYR A 229 -1.36 -15.98 -13.32
CA TYR A 229 -2.73 -15.79 -12.83
C TYR A 229 -3.38 -14.51 -13.34
N LYS A 230 -2.61 -13.44 -13.56
CA LYS A 230 -3.07 -12.20 -14.20
C LYS A 230 -3.89 -12.46 -15.48
N GLY A 231 -3.55 -13.48 -16.26
CA GLY A 231 -4.26 -13.85 -17.50
C GLY A 231 -5.74 -14.25 -17.31
N HIS A 232 -6.19 -14.50 -16.08
CA HIS A 232 -7.58 -14.82 -15.74
C HIS A 232 -8.42 -13.61 -15.34
N PHE A 233 -7.83 -12.42 -15.22
CA PHE A 233 -8.52 -11.19 -14.83
C PHE A 233 -8.72 -10.27 -16.03
N PRO A 234 -9.77 -9.44 -16.02
CA PRO A 234 -9.88 -8.31 -16.94
C PRO A 234 -8.61 -7.45 -16.88
N PRO A 235 -8.00 -7.09 -18.03
CA PRO A 235 -6.74 -6.35 -18.05
C PRO A 235 -6.76 -5.05 -17.24
N GLU A 236 -7.91 -4.37 -17.20
CA GLU A 236 -8.12 -3.16 -16.44
C GLU A 236 -8.10 -3.36 -14.91
N GLU A 237 -8.42 -4.54 -14.41
CA GLU A 237 -8.54 -4.81 -12.97
C GLU A 237 -7.23 -5.36 -12.37
N PHE A 238 -6.27 -5.72 -13.23
CA PHE A 238 -4.98 -6.27 -12.83
C PHE A 238 -3.82 -5.48 -13.47
N PRO A 239 -3.56 -4.23 -13.03
CA PRO A 239 -2.57 -3.36 -13.66
C PRO A 239 -1.11 -3.78 -13.38
N TYR A 240 -0.86 -4.70 -12.44
CA TYR A 240 0.48 -5.16 -12.07
C TYR A 240 1.24 -5.79 -13.25
N VAL A 241 2.53 -5.50 -13.37
CA VAL A 241 3.43 -6.07 -14.37
C VAL A 241 4.74 -6.55 -13.72
N GLN A 242 5.53 -7.31 -14.48
CA GLN A 242 6.82 -7.78 -14.00
C GLN A 242 7.73 -6.62 -13.57
N GLN A 243 8.22 -6.65 -12.33
CA GLN A 243 9.09 -5.62 -11.77
C GLN A 243 10.49 -6.13 -11.40
N THR A 244 10.65 -7.44 -11.16
CA THR A 244 11.92 -7.99 -10.63
C THR A 244 13.09 -7.92 -11.62
N GLN A 245 12.86 -7.52 -12.86
CA GLN A 245 13.90 -7.21 -13.84
C GLN A 245 14.48 -5.80 -13.72
N ALA A 246 13.72 -4.86 -13.12
CA ALA A 246 14.16 -3.48 -13.00
C ALA A 246 15.36 -3.38 -12.06
N ARG A 247 16.34 -2.55 -12.42
CA ARG A 247 17.51 -2.24 -11.59
C ARG A 247 17.71 -0.74 -11.52
N TRP A 248 17.97 -0.26 -10.31
CA TRP A 248 18.20 1.15 -10.01
C TRP A 248 19.48 1.28 -9.19
N LEU A 249 20.25 2.32 -9.47
CA LEU A 249 21.38 2.76 -8.68
C LEU A 249 20.88 3.91 -7.81
N LEU A 250 20.74 3.66 -6.51
CA LEU A 250 20.37 4.68 -5.53
C LEU A 250 21.64 5.33 -5.00
N SER A 251 21.77 6.64 -5.13
CA SER A 251 22.85 7.37 -4.47
C SER A 251 22.65 7.38 -2.95
N ALA A 252 23.74 7.52 -2.19
CA ALA A 252 23.63 8.01 -0.83
C ALA A 252 22.90 9.38 -0.81
N PRO A 253 22.18 9.73 0.27
CA PRO A 253 21.47 11.00 0.37
C PRO A 253 22.43 12.19 0.42
N PHE A 254 22.23 13.18 -0.45
CA PHE A 254 22.98 14.43 -0.45
C PHE A 254 22.28 15.51 0.40
N PRO A 255 23.01 16.31 1.19
CA PRO A 255 22.42 17.34 2.04
C PRO A 255 21.96 18.55 1.21
N ASN A 256 20.64 18.73 1.07
CA ASN A 256 20.05 19.83 0.31
C ASN A 256 19.82 21.10 1.16
N GLY A 257 19.87 20.98 2.50
CA GLY A 257 19.75 22.12 3.41
C GLY A 257 18.41 22.86 3.32
N GLY A 258 17.34 22.17 2.91
CA GLY A 258 16.01 22.75 2.67
C GLY A 258 15.81 23.30 1.26
N ASP A 259 16.87 23.40 0.44
CA ASP A 259 16.76 23.79 -0.96
C ASP A 259 16.47 22.56 -1.84
N LEU A 260 15.18 22.31 -2.09
CA LEU A 260 14.70 21.21 -2.94
C LEU A 260 15.25 21.28 -4.38
N GLY A 261 15.64 22.48 -4.83
CA GLY A 261 16.22 22.71 -6.16
C GLY A 261 17.71 22.39 -6.24
N ARG A 262 18.42 22.23 -5.11
CA ARG A 262 19.89 22.07 -5.07
C ARG A 262 20.37 20.96 -5.98
N ARG A 263 21.36 21.27 -6.82
CA ARG A 263 21.96 20.33 -7.77
C ARG A 263 23.11 19.57 -7.14
N PHE A 264 23.24 18.30 -7.53
CA PHE A 264 24.29 17.40 -7.04
C PHE A 264 24.95 16.65 -8.20
N PRO A 265 26.12 16.02 -8.00
CA PRO A 265 26.90 15.40 -9.08
C PRO A 265 26.14 14.42 -9.99
N PRO A 266 25.12 13.65 -9.54
CA PRO A 266 24.34 12.82 -10.46
C PRO A 266 23.62 13.58 -11.59
N GLU A 267 23.43 14.90 -11.45
CA GLU A 267 22.90 15.77 -12.52
C GLU A 267 23.98 16.17 -13.56
N GLU A 268 25.28 16.04 -13.22
CA GLU A 268 26.43 16.39 -14.07
C GLU A 268 26.75 15.25 -15.05
N GLY A 269 25.78 14.91 -15.90
CA GLY A 269 25.93 13.79 -16.84
C GLY A 269 24.63 13.14 -17.25
N LEU A 270 23.52 13.86 -17.18
CA LEU A 270 22.23 13.38 -17.63
C LEU A 270 22.29 13.04 -19.14
N GLY A 271 21.77 11.88 -19.50
CA GLY A 271 21.67 11.44 -20.90
C GLY A 271 22.93 10.77 -21.44
N ARG A 272 23.86 10.35 -20.59
CA ARG A 272 24.95 9.47 -21.04
C ARG A 272 24.35 8.21 -21.70
N THR A 273 25.08 7.67 -22.68
CA THR A 273 24.74 6.42 -23.39
C THR A 273 25.72 5.28 -23.10
N THR A 274 26.68 5.50 -22.21
CA THR A 274 27.61 4.47 -21.74
C THR A 274 27.38 4.24 -20.25
N PRO A 275 26.89 3.05 -19.85
CA PRO A 275 26.67 2.74 -18.44
C PRO A 275 28.00 2.66 -17.67
N PRO A 276 27.99 2.90 -16.36
CA PRO A 276 29.16 2.68 -15.51
C PRO A 276 29.51 1.19 -15.45
N THR A 277 30.80 0.87 -15.33
CA THR A 277 31.33 -0.49 -15.20
C THR A 277 31.39 -0.98 -13.76
N GLU A 278 31.20 -0.08 -12.79
CA GLU A 278 31.12 -0.37 -11.36
C GLU A 278 30.06 0.53 -10.69
N LEU A 279 29.73 0.24 -9.42
CA LEU A 279 28.80 1.09 -8.66
C LEU A 279 29.39 2.49 -8.47
N PRO A 280 28.70 3.55 -8.91
CA PRO A 280 29.24 4.90 -8.83
C PRO A 280 29.29 5.40 -7.38
N SER A 281 30.38 6.08 -7.03
CA SER A 281 30.49 6.93 -5.83
C SER A 281 30.73 8.36 -6.27
N TYR A 282 29.95 9.30 -5.74
CA TYR A 282 30.02 10.70 -6.10
C TYR A 282 30.77 11.49 -5.04
N SER A 283 31.57 12.47 -5.44
CA SER A 283 32.22 13.41 -4.52
C SER A 283 31.47 14.74 -4.47
N TYR A 284 31.14 15.22 -3.27
CA TYR A 284 30.53 16.52 -3.04
C TYR A 284 31.02 17.09 -1.71
N GLU A 285 31.50 18.33 -1.72
CA GLU A 285 32.04 19.04 -0.53
C GLU A 285 33.06 18.20 0.27
N GLY A 286 33.97 17.49 -0.42
CA GLY A 286 35.00 16.66 0.20
C GLY A 286 34.50 15.35 0.82
N LYS A 287 33.22 15.01 0.69
CA LYS A 287 32.62 13.73 1.13
C LYS A 287 32.31 12.83 -0.05
N GLN A 288 32.25 11.53 0.23
CA GLN A 288 31.88 10.49 -0.73
C GLN A 288 30.43 10.03 -0.50
N TYR A 289 29.70 9.86 -1.60
CA TYR A 289 28.31 9.46 -1.64
C TYR A 289 28.21 8.20 -2.51
N PRO A 290 28.46 7.01 -1.93
CA PRO A 290 28.42 5.75 -2.65
C PRO A 290 26.99 5.41 -3.09
N SER A 291 26.86 4.70 -4.20
CA SER A 291 25.57 4.18 -4.65
C SER A 291 25.39 2.70 -4.30
N GLN A 292 24.15 2.27 -4.17
CA GLN A 292 23.76 0.86 -4.06
C GLN A 292 22.86 0.46 -5.23
N GLN A 293 22.95 -0.79 -5.68
CA GLN A 293 22.00 -1.33 -6.64
C GLN A 293 20.81 -1.98 -5.94
N VAL A 294 19.61 -1.58 -6.34
CA VAL A 294 18.33 -2.16 -5.90
C VAL A 294 17.53 -2.66 -7.10
N ALA A 295 16.52 -3.47 -6.83
CA ALA A 295 15.63 -4.06 -7.82
C ALA A 295 14.16 -3.80 -7.48
N GLY A 296 13.31 -3.79 -8.51
CA GLY A 296 11.88 -3.49 -8.39
C GLY A 296 11.48 -2.20 -9.10
N SER A 297 10.17 -2.03 -9.26
CA SER A 297 9.57 -0.89 -9.96
C SER A 297 8.93 0.12 -9.02
N GLY A 298 8.76 -0.20 -7.75
CA GLY A 298 8.39 0.74 -6.68
C GLY A 298 9.36 0.59 -5.53
N ILE A 299 9.90 1.72 -5.04
CA ILE A 299 10.89 1.74 -3.97
C ILE A 299 10.57 2.87 -3.01
N TYR A 300 10.26 2.52 -1.76
CA TYR A 300 10.28 3.46 -0.65
C TYR A 300 11.72 3.74 -0.24
N LEU A 301 12.18 4.98 -0.35
CA LEU A 301 13.39 5.44 0.34
C LEU A 301 13.11 5.52 1.84
N ARG A 302 11.94 6.05 2.19
CA ARG A 302 11.33 6.03 3.53
C ARG A 302 9.83 5.79 3.40
N HIS A 303 9.31 4.84 4.18
CA HIS A 303 7.88 4.54 4.22
C HIS A 303 7.07 5.68 4.88
N ALA A 304 5.77 5.80 4.57
CA ALA A 304 4.89 6.82 5.16
C ALA A 304 4.76 6.69 6.68
N TRP A 305 4.82 5.46 7.21
CA TRP A 305 4.79 5.15 8.64
C TRP A 305 6.16 5.34 9.35
N GLY A 306 7.12 5.99 8.69
CA GLY A 306 8.39 6.37 9.29
C GLY A 306 9.19 5.18 9.80
N ASP A 307 9.59 5.22 11.06
CA ASP A 307 10.50 4.24 11.65
C ASP A 307 9.80 2.89 11.96
N ILE A 308 8.47 2.83 11.84
CA ILE A 308 7.69 1.61 12.05
C ILE A 308 7.89 0.64 10.87
N CYS A 309 7.88 1.15 9.64
CA CYS A 309 8.02 0.33 8.44
C CYS A 309 9.28 0.73 7.68
N PRO A 310 10.19 -0.21 7.40
CA PRO A 310 11.49 0.11 6.85
C PRO A 310 11.38 0.54 5.38
N GLY A 311 12.28 1.44 4.96
CA GLY A 311 12.53 1.78 3.57
C GLY A 311 13.92 1.32 3.10
N ALA A 312 14.29 1.65 1.87
CA ALA A 312 15.60 1.33 1.30
C ALA A 312 16.74 2.09 1.97
N LEU A 313 16.50 3.27 2.57
CA LEU A 313 17.48 3.96 3.38
C LEU A 313 17.52 3.38 4.81
N LEU A 314 18.71 3.30 5.39
CA LEU A 314 18.88 2.87 6.78
C LEU A 314 18.59 4.01 7.75
N ASP A 315 18.99 5.23 7.39
CA ASP A 315 18.81 6.44 8.20
C ASP A 315 18.28 7.59 7.32
N PRO A 316 16.97 7.60 7.00
CA PRO A 316 16.39 8.65 6.17
C PRO A 316 16.24 9.95 6.96
N GLN A 317 16.85 11.03 6.46
CA GLN A 317 16.86 12.34 7.10
C GLN A 317 16.11 13.40 6.28
N PRO A 318 15.45 14.39 6.93
CA PRO A 318 14.91 15.56 6.25
C PRO A 318 16.03 16.36 5.57
N GLN A 319 15.70 17.28 4.66
CA GLN A 319 16.66 18.14 3.96
C GLN A 319 17.74 17.38 3.18
N HIS A 320 17.34 16.29 2.53
CA HIS A 320 18.22 15.48 1.69
C HIS A 320 17.64 15.21 0.30
N THR A 321 18.51 14.88 -0.64
CA THR A 321 18.14 14.46 -2.00
C THR A 321 18.78 13.14 -2.32
N VAL A 322 17.98 12.19 -2.80
CA VAL A 322 18.45 10.92 -3.35
C VAL A 322 18.22 10.90 -4.85
N TYR A 323 19.14 10.28 -5.58
CA TYR A 323 18.97 10.01 -7.00
C TYR A 323 18.75 8.52 -7.21
N ALA A 324 17.76 8.18 -8.02
CA ALA A 324 17.57 6.83 -8.55
C ALA A 324 17.90 6.83 -10.04
N THR A 325 18.96 6.13 -10.43
CA THR A 325 19.40 6.05 -11.83
C THR A 325 19.26 4.64 -12.37
N ALA A 326 18.56 4.46 -13.49
CA ALA A 326 18.55 3.22 -14.24
C ALA A 326 19.28 3.40 -15.57
N TRP A 327 19.92 2.32 -16.01
CA TRP A 327 20.46 2.18 -17.36
C TRP A 327 19.70 1.06 -18.04
N VAL A 328 19.03 1.39 -19.14
CA VAL A 328 18.19 0.44 -19.87
C VAL A 328 18.71 0.26 -21.29
N TYR A 329 19.00 -0.97 -21.67
CA TYR A 329 19.42 -1.36 -23.00
C TYR A 329 18.22 -1.83 -23.81
N SER A 330 18.08 -1.28 -25.01
CA SER A 330 17.08 -1.68 -25.99
C SER A 330 17.77 -2.31 -27.20
N GLU A 331 17.40 -3.53 -27.56
CA GLU A 331 17.96 -4.24 -28.73
C GLU A 331 17.65 -3.54 -30.06
N GLN A 332 16.55 -2.78 -30.10
CA GLN A 332 16.05 -2.05 -31.24
C GLN A 332 15.49 -0.69 -30.83
N ALA A 333 15.31 0.23 -31.77
CA ALA A 333 14.50 1.41 -31.50
C ALA A 333 13.04 0.97 -31.29
N GLN A 334 12.43 1.35 -30.16
CA GLN A 334 11.07 0.91 -29.82
C GLN A 334 10.30 1.97 -29.03
N ARG A 335 8.98 1.97 -29.21
CA ARG A 335 8.06 2.75 -28.40
C ARG A 335 7.69 1.94 -27.16
N VAL A 336 7.77 2.58 -26.00
CA VAL A 336 7.37 2.00 -24.70
C VAL A 336 6.51 3.02 -23.95
N GLY A 337 5.83 2.58 -22.90
CA GLY A 337 5.17 3.44 -21.93
C GLY A 337 5.93 3.46 -20.62
N LEU A 338 5.97 4.59 -19.95
CA LEU A 338 6.48 4.72 -18.59
C LEU A 338 5.31 4.93 -17.63
N LEU A 339 5.13 3.99 -16.70
CA LEU A 339 4.32 4.19 -15.51
C LEU A 339 5.22 4.83 -14.46
N PHE A 340 4.89 6.04 -14.03
CA PHE A 340 5.77 6.83 -13.16
C PHE A 340 4.98 7.66 -12.14
N GLU A 341 5.45 7.66 -10.89
CA GLU A 341 5.04 8.59 -9.84
C GLU A 341 6.14 8.69 -8.77
N THR A 342 6.14 9.79 -8.01
CA THR A 342 7.03 9.98 -6.85
C THR A 342 6.24 10.13 -5.55
N GLN A 343 4.92 10.21 -5.63
CA GLN A 343 4.00 10.17 -4.51
C GLN A 343 2.78 9.33 -4.91
N ASN A 344 2.52 8.27 -4.15
CA ASN A 344 1.28 7.52 -4.24
C ASN A 344 0.28 8.05 -3.20
N TYR A 345 -0.82 8.63 -3.66
CA TYR A 345 -1.86 9.25 -2.82
C TYR A 345 -2.79 8.21 -2.24
N SER A 346 -3.03 8.31 -0.93
CA SER A 346 -3.89 7.35 -0.25
C SER A 346 -5.35 7.53 -0.63
N ARG A 347 -6.05 6.41 -0.79
CA ARG A 347 -7.49 6.35 -1.03
C ARG A 347 -8.31 6.56 0.26
N SER A 348 -7.66 6.81 1.40
CA SER A 348 -8.29 7.14 2.67
C SER A 348 -8.06 8.58 3.12
N GLU A 349 -7.23 9.33 2.40
CA GLU A 349 -6.78 10.66 2.82
C GLU A 349 -7.34 11.77 1.92
N GLN A 350 -7.68 12.89 2.54
CA GLN A 350 -8.17 14.11 1.89
C GLN A 350 -7.03 14.98 1.31
N ASP A 351 -5.96 14.34 0.83
CA ASP A 351 -4.75 15.01 0.35
C ASP A 351 -5.04 15.86 -0.90
N LEU A 352 -4.34 16.99 -1.00
CA LEU A 352 -4.39 17.86 -2.18
C LEU A 352 -3.65 17.23 -3.35
N ALA A 353 -4.17 17.42 -4.56
CA ALA A 353 -3.48 17.03 -5.79
C ALA A 353 -2.10 17.72 -5.92
N PRO A 354 -1.16 17.14 -6.71
CA PRO A 354 0.11 17.81 -6.99
C PRO A 354 -0.12 19.18 -7.68
N PRO A 355 0.79 20.15 -7.49
CA PRO A 355 0.75 21.39 -8.25
C PRO A 355 0.86 21.11 -9.76
N GLN A 356 0.20 21.93 -10.58
CA GLN A 356 0.46 21.92 -12.03
C GLN A 356 1.96 22.13 -12.28
N ASP A 357 2.47 21.50 -13.33
CA ASP A 357 3.88 21.53 -13.72
C ASP A 357 4.87 20.92 -12.69
N ALA A 358 4.39 20.31 -11.60
CA ALA A 358 5.19 19.51 -10.67
C ALA A 358 4.73 18.05 -10.55
N TRP A 359 5.66 17.12 -10.35
CA TRP A 359 5.36 15.70 -10.08
C TRP A 359 4.80 15.46 -8.67
N ASP A 360 5.28 16.25 -7.70
CA ASP A 360 4.85 16.25 -6.31
C ASP A 360 5.17 17.59 -5.65
N TRP A 361 4.73 17.77 -4.41
CA TRP A 361 4.98 18.96 -3.59
C TRP A 361 6.46 19.14 -3.16
N ARG A 362 7.34 18.19 -3.46
CA ARG A 362 8.76 18.24 -3.11
C ARG A 362 9.62 18.68 -4.29
N GLY A 363 9.06 18.81 -5.48
CA GLY A 363 9.83 19.18 -6.67
C GLY A 363 10.66 18.03 -7.23
N SER A 364 10.19 16.79 -7.10
CA SER A 364 10.83 15.64 -7.76
C SER A 364 10.87 15.83 -9.28
N ARG A 365 11.93 15.32 -9.90
CA ARG A 365 12.19 15.47 -11.35
C ARG A 365 12.67 14.16 -11.95
N VAL A 366 12.43 13.96 -13.24
CA VAL A 366 12.89 12.77 -13.97
C VAL A 366 13.40 13.15 -15.35
N TRP A 367 14.50 12.52 -15.77
CA TRP A 367 15.09 12.66 -17.09
C TRP A 367 15.22 11.30 -17.75
N VAL A 368 14.93 11.23 -19.05
CA VAL A 368 15.14 10.04 -19.90
C VAL A 368 15.99 10.46 -21.08
N GLY A 369 17.18 9.86 -21.22
CA GLY A 369 18.13 10.23 -22.27
C GLY A 369 18.55 11.71 -22.19
N GLY A 370 18.61 12.28 -20.98
CA GLY A 370 18.98 13.68 -20.74
C GLY A 370 17.84 14.69 -20.89
N ARG A 371 16.69 14.28 -21.44
CA ARG A 371 15.50 15.12 -21.55
C ARG A 371 14.64 15.00 -20.30
N GLU A 372 14.33 16.13 -19.69
CA GLU A 372 13.39 16.19 -18.56
C GLU A 372 11.98 15.82 -19.02
N LEU A 373 11.30 14.96 -18.27
CA LEU A 373 9.89 14.64 -18.52
C LEU A 373 8.99 15.52 -17.65
N PRO A 374 8.08 16.30 -18.25
CA PRO A 374 7.10 17.07 -17.49
C PRO A 374 6.05 16.13 -16.86
N PRO A 375 5.44 16.54 -15.75
CA PRO A 375 4.29 15.85 -15.18
C PRO A 375 3.08 15.91 -16.13
N PRO A 376 2.09 15.02 -15.95
CA PRO A 376 0.82 15.16 -16.65
C PRO A 376 0.10 16.43 -16.18
N ARG A 377 -0.87 16.88 -16.97
CA ARG A 377 -1.85 17.87 -16.49
C ARG A 377 -2.75 17.21 -15.45
N TRP A 378 -2.72 17.72 -14.22
CA TRP A 378 -3.55 17.18 -13.14
C TRP A 378 -5.01 17.58 -13.34
N ALA A 379 -5.91 16.61 -13.22
CA ALA A 379 -7.35 16.83 -13.37
C ALA A 379 -7.91 17.61 -12.17
N ASN A 380 -7.51 17.22 -10.97
CA ASN A 380 -7.85 17.93 -9.74
C ASN A 380 -6.91 19.13 -9.51
N GLN A 381 -7.50 20.26 -9.09
CA GLN A 381 -6.80 21.52 -8.76
C GLN A 381 -7.41 22.19 -7.52
N HIS A 382 -8.09 21.40 -6.68
CA HIS A 382 -8.70 21.90 -5.47
C HIS A 382 -7.62 22.37 -4.48
N GLN A 383 -7.91 23.44 -3.75
CA GLN A 383 -7.00 24.03 -2.76
C GLN A 383 -7.39 23.70 -1.32
N GLN A 384 -8.57 23.08 -1.15
CA GLN A 384 -9.11 22.67 0.14
C GLN A 384 -9.20 21.15 0.17
N LYS A 385 -8.82 20.58 1.31
CA LYS A 385 -8.88 19.13 1.54
C LYS A 385 -10.34 18.70 1.61
N ASP A 386 -10.68 17.64 0.88
CA ASP A 386 -12.05 17.14 0.80
C ASP A 386 -12.05 15.62 0.58
N LYS A 387 -12.83 14.90 1.41
CA LYS A 387 -13.02 13.45 1.28
C LYS A 387 -14.05 13.10 0.20
N GLU A 388 -14.94 14.01 -0.16
CA GLU A 388 -15.99 13.77 -1.16
C GLU A 388 -15.50 13.96 -2.61
N LEU A 389 -14.29 14.50 -2.78
CA LEU A 389 -13.65 14.63 -4.10
C LEU A 389 -12.79 13.41 -4.41
N ALA A 390 -13.26 12.55 -5.31
CA ALA A 390 -12.49 11.40 -5.77
C ALA A 390 -11.12 11.78 -6.33
N LEU A 391 -10.13 10.90 -6.12
CA LEU A 391 -8.89 10.92 -6.90
C LEU A 391 -9.22 10.77 -8.39
N GLN A 392 -8.40 11.34 -9.25
CA GLN A 392 -8.59 11.35 -10.69
C GLN A 392 -7.40 10.72 -11.41
N ASN A 393 -6.30 11.45 -11.53
CA ASN A 393 -5.12 11.05 -12.29
C ASN A 393 -3.81 11.25 -11.50
N GLU A 394 -3.91 11.53 -10.19
CA GLU A 394 -2.83 11.74 -9.23
C GLU A 394 -1.95 10.49 -9.13
N ASN A 395 -2.57 9.32 -8.97
CA ASN A 395 -1.90 8.03 -8.93
C ASN A 395 -1.60 7.53 -10.36
N ALA A 396 -0.41 6.96 -10.55
CA ALA A 396 0.08 6.50 -11.85
C ALA A 396 -0.80 5.42 -12.49
N SER A 397 -1.49 4.61 -11.68
CA SER A 397 -2.44 3.59 -12.13
C SER A 397 -3.74 4.14 -12.70
N ALA A 398 -4.11 5.35 -12.30
CA ALA A 398 -5.35 6.00 -12.72
C ALA A 398 -5.15 6.90 -13.96
N ARG A 399 -3.95 6.91 -14.55
CA ARG A 399 -3.62 7.74 -15.73
C ARG A 399 -2.94 6.97 -16.85
N PRO A 400 -3.00 7.47 -18.10
CA PRO A 400 -2.25 6.88 -19.21
C PRO A 400 -0.74 6.87 -18.97
N LEU A 401 -0.08 5.88 -19.56
CA LEU A 401 1.38 5.79 -19.57
C LEU A 401 2.01 6.98 -20.30
N ILE A 402 3.18 7.41 -19.82
CA ILE A 402 3.97 8.43 -20.49
C ILE A 402 4.66 7.78 -21.70
N PRO A 403 4.34 8.17 -22.95
CA PRO A 403 4.95 7.55 -24.11
C PRO A 403 6.44 7.93 -24.21
N LEU A 404 7.30 6.93 -24.37
CA LEU A 404 8.73 7.10 -24.58
C LEU A 404 9.16 6.44 -25.89
N GLN A 405 10.13 7.05 -26.55
CA GLN A 405 10.84 6.47 -27.67
C GLN A 405 12.25 6.11 -27.21
N LEU A 406 12.54 4.82 -27.08
CA LEU A 406 13.88 4.34 -26.78
C LEU A 406 14.65 4.13 -28.09
N PRO A 407 15.87 4.68 -28.24
CA PRO A 407 16.76 4.31 -29.31
C PRO A 407 17.28 2.88 -29.09
N ARG A 408 17.86 2.27 -30.14
CA ARG A 408 18.70 1.08 -29.97
C ARG A 408 19.92 1.45 -29.12
N GLY A 409 20.25 0.62 -28.14
CA GLY A 409 21.38 0.84 -27.23
C GLY A 409 20.94 1.25 -25.82
N TRP A 410 21.89 1.78 -25.06
CA TRP A 410 21.68 2.21 -23.67
C TRP A 410 21.02 3.59 -23.59
N THR A 411 20.02 3.70 -22.72
CA THR A 411 19.39 4.96 -22.32
C THR A 411 19.46 5.09 -20.81
N GLN A 412 19.89 6.26 -20.32
CA GLN A 412 19.86 6.59 -18.90
C GLN A 412 18.49 7.14 -18.51
N ILE A 413 17.96 6.69 -17.38
CA ILE A 413 16.82 7.28 -16.68
C ILE A 413 17.34 7.75 -15.33
N CYS A 414 17.14 9.02 -14.98
CA CYS A 414 17.56 9.59 -13.69
C CYS A 414 16.36 10.25 -13.02
N ILE A 415 16.12 9.93 -11.75
CA ILE A 415 15.04 10.51 -10.93
C ILE A 415 15.69 11.23 -9.76
N LYS A 416 15.35 12.50 -9.57
CA LYS A 416 15.72 13.31 -8.41
C LYS A 416 14.58 13.28 -7.41
N LEU A 417 14.88 12.89 -6.17
CA LEU A 417 13.92 12.71 -5.09
C LEU A 417 14.34 13.55 -3.88
N PRO A 418 14.07 14.87 -3.89
CA PRO A 418 14.38 15.74 -2.76
C PRO A 418 13.33 15.60 -1.65
N ILE A 419 13.73 15.89 -0.42
CA ILE A 419 12.83 16.03 0.73
C ILE A 419 13.31 17.20 1.59
N ASP A 420 12.39 18.06 2.03
CA ASP A 420 12.67 19.06 3.08
C ASP A 420 12.24 18.48 4.43
N ARG A 421 10.95 18.10 4.55
CA ARG A 421 10.36 17.55 5.77
C ARG A 421 9.55 16.29 5.49
N PHE A 422 9.44 15.41 6.48
CA PHE A 422 8.58 14.23 6.42
C PHE A 422 7.12 14.50 6.82
N THR A 423 6.73 15.77 6.88
CA THR A 423 5.36 16.23 7.13
C THR A 423 5.05 17.37 6.16
N SER A 424 3.79 17.49 5.77
CA SER A 424 3.30 18.52 4.85
C SER A 424 1.86 18.89 5.21
N ARG A 425 1.46 20.13 4.90
CA ARG A 425 0.07 20.56 5.02
C ARG A 425 -0.79 19.88 3.97
N GLU A 426 -0.26 19.67 2.77
CA GLU A 426 -0.96 19.23 1.57
C GLU A 426 -1.19 17.72 1.57
N VAL A 427 -0.17 16.95 1.99
CA VAL A 427 -0.16 15.49 1.97
C VAL A 427 0.11 14.96 3.38
N ARG A 428 -0.83 14.18 3.94
CA ARG A 428 -0.72 13.60 5.28
C ARG A 428 0.33 12.49 5.32
N LEU A 429 0.30 11.58 4.35
CA LEU A 429 1.24 10.47 4.24
C LEU A 429 2.34 10.79 3.24
N VAL A 430 3.35 11.54 3.71
CA VAL A 430 4.53 11.87 2.90
C VAL A 430 5.35 10.60 2.66
N LYS A 431 5.21 10.05 1.45
CA LYS A 431 5.97 8.89 0.97
C LYS A 431 7.21 9.39 0.24
N TRP A 432 8.40 9.14 0.78
CA TRP A 432 9.63 9.42 0.05
C TRP A 432 9.98 8.18 -0.77
N MET A 433 9.52 8.17 -2.02
CA MET A 433 9.54 6.99 -2.88
C MET A 433 9.61 7.36 -4.35
N PHE A 434 9.76 6.35 -5.19
CA PHE A 434 9.40 6.44 -6.59
C PHE A 434 8.79 5.12 -7.06
N THR A 435 7.92 5.22 -8.05
CA THR A 435 7.47 4.11 -8.88
C THR A 435 7.82 4.44 -10.32
N ALA A 436 8.49 3.53 -11.01
CA ALA A 436 8.97 3.67 -12.38
C ALA A 436 9.06 2.29 -13.06
N ALA A 437 8.14 2.02 -13.98
CA ALA A 437 8.10 0.79 -14.77
C ALA A 437 8.03 1.10 -16.27
N LEU A 438 8.96 0.52 -17.05
CA LEU A 438 8.90 0.55 -18.52
C LEU A 438 8.01 -0.58 -19.00
N LEU A 439 6.94 -0.24 -19.70
CA LEU A 439 5.91 -1.15 -20.15
C LEU A 439 5.82 -1.15 -21.68
N THR A 440 5.25 -2.22 -22.20
CA THR A 440 4.69 -2.24 -23.56
C THR A 440 3.69 -1.10 -23.76
N PRO A 441 3.47 -0.57 -24.99
CA PRO A 441 2.58 0.57 -25.21
C PRO A 441 1.13 0.38 -24.74
N ASP A 442 0.66 -0.87 -24.64
CA ASP A 442 -0.66 -1.21 -24.11
C ASP A 442 -0.70 -1.33 -22.57
N GLY A 443 0.45 -1.19 -21.90
CA GLY A 443 0.61 -1.30 -20.46
C GLY A 443 0.47 -2.69 -19.87
N ARG A 444 0.35 -3.74 -20.69
CA ARG A 444 -0.02 -5.08 -20.18
C ARG A 444 1.15 -5.87 -19.66
N ARG A 445 2.34 -5.62 -20.21
CA ARG A 445 3.59 -6.31 -19.91
C ARG A 445 4.73 -5.33 -19.72
N ALA A 446 5.74 -5.74 -18.96
CA ALA A 446 7.00 -5.02 -18.91
C ALA A 446 7.63 -4.95 -20.33
N ALA A 447 8.30 -3.84 -20.62
CA ALA A 447 8.95 -3.63 -21.91
C ALA A 447 10.11 -4.62 -22.09
N PRO A 448 10.38 -5.07 -23.34
CA PRO A 448 11.51 -5.94 -23.64
C PRO A 448 12.81 -5.10 -23.67
N VAL A 449 13.30 -4.77 -22.48
CA VAL A 449 14.54 -4.03 -22.24
C VAL A 449 15.39 -4.76 -21.20
N ARG A 450 16.71 -4.57 -21.23
CA ARG A 450 17.62 -5.09 -20.22
C ARG A 450 18.09 -3.96 -19.32
N TYR A 451 18.00 -4.15 -18.01
CA TYR A 451 18.59 -3.21 -17.06
C TYR A 451 20.05 -3.55 -16.80
N LEU A 452 20.87 -2.53 -16.52
CA LEU A 452 22.24 -2.72 -16.03
C LEU A 452 22.21 -3.43 -14.67
N ALA A 453 22.94 -4.52 -14.54
CA ALA A 453 23.10 -5.30 -13.32
C ALA A 453 24.60 -5.47 -13.03
N PHE A 454 24.97 -5.45 -11.74
CA PHE A 454 26.34 -5.65 -11.25
C PHE A 454 26.55 -7.02 -10.61
#